data_AF-A0A182F0U7-F1
#
_entry.id   AF-A0A182F0U7-F1
#
_cell.length_a   1.000
_cell.length_b   1.000
_cell.length_c   1.000
_cell.angle_alpha   90.00
_cell.angle_beta   90.00
_cell.angle_gamma   90.00
#
_symmetry.space_group_name_H-M   'P 1'
#
loop_
_entity.id
_entity.type
_entity.pdbx_description
1 polymer ?
#
loop_
_entity_poly.entity_id
_entity_poly.type
_entity_poly.pdbx_seq_one_letter_code
_entity_poly.pdbx_strand_id
1 'polypeptide(L)'
;MKKILIIVIKMIKMISKIIMLNRYHNFQCYKQLRIYKWIIVLMLLANTSIPADRRPISDECEQTLGELKHTLQDVMTRYDTLHQDALEVTRYEQLKAQQESVLAEMVRQVDNLKREAEQRYKAEVEKLRNSLQRLQRRLAENLRLLEEERLIAHQTRRKLCVSYIQGGKVEEAASVFRALNGSYGVVEVLNDTYRGDATVVVPLVLFYKALRDDAQAFRTIDALEELYRQLEQNNQLDRVHCREMFFSMNTLDTYYTVPEDVARVRALFQTLMLRLRELTSKRD
;
A
#
# COMPACT_ATOMS: atom_id res chain seq x y z
N MET A 1 10.57 23.78 13.05
CA MET A 1 9.87 24.71 13.98
C MET A 1 9.94 24.32 15.47
N LYS A 2 9.49 23.14 15.94
CA LYS A 2 9.54 22.77 17.38
C LYS A 2 10.91 22.97 18.07
N LYS A 3 12.01 22.64 17.40
CA LYS A 3 13.38 22.82 17.93
C LYS A 3 13.75 24.31 18.09
N ILE A 4 13.43 25.14 17.10
CA ILE A 4 13.74 26.59 17.09
C ILE A 4 12.97 27.30 18.20
N LEU A 5 11.70 26.95 18.38
CA LEU A 5 10.83 27.55 19.39
C LEU A 5 11.22 27.17 20.82
N ILE A 6 11.71 25.94 21.04
CA ILE A 6 12.29 25.52 22.33
C ILE A 6 13.59 26.28 22.64
N ILE A 7 14.39 26.55 21.61
CA ILE A 7 15.63 27.32 21.73
C ILE A 7 15.31 28.78 22.09
N VAL A 8 14.38 29.43 21.38
CA VAL A 8 13.96 30.82 21.66
C VAL A 8 13.41 30.97 23.08
N ILE A 9 12.60 30.03 23.58
CA ILE A 9 12.05 30.10 24.94
C ILE A 9 13.11 29.87 26.02
N LYS A 10 14.05 28.94 25.81
CA LYS A 10 15.19 28.78 26.73
C LYS A 10 16.05 30.05 26.76
N MET A 11 16.21 30.72 25.61
CA MET A 11 16.95 31.98 25.50
C MET A 11 16.24 33.13 26.22
N ILE A 12 14.93 33.30 26.05
CA ILE A 12 14.15 34.34 26.75
C ILE A 12 14.17 34.13 28.27
N LYS A 13 13.96 32.89 28.76
CA LYS A 13 14.07 32.59 30.20
C LYS A 13 15.45 32.88 30.78
N MET A 14 16.51 32.66 29.99
CA MET A 14 17.88 32.93 30.39
C MET A 14 18.17 34.44 30.41
N ILE A 15 17.64 35.20 29.45
CA ILE A 15 17.71 36.67 29.42
C ILE A 15 16.96 37.27 30.62
N SER A 16 15.74 36.82 30.92
CA SER A 16 15.00 37.27 32.12
C SER A 16 15.75 36.96 33.42
N LYS A 17 16.45 35.82 33.50
CA LYS A 17 17.27 35.46 34.67
C LYS A 17 18.51 36.34 34.81
N ILE A 18 19.12 36.75 33.69
CA ILE A 18 20.25 37.69 33.63
C ILE A 18 19.81 39.11 34.00
N ILE A 19 18.62 39.54 33.57
CA ILE A 19 18.01 40.83 33.95
C ILE A 19 17.69 40.84 35.46
N MET A 20 17.14 39.76 36.01
CA MET A 20 16.92 39.63 37.47
C MET A 20 18.23 39.65 38.27
N LEU A 21 19.29 39.00 37.79
CA LEU A 21 20.63 39.05 38.39
C LEU A 21 21.31 40.42 38.25
N ASN A 22 20.76 41.34 37.47
CA ASN A 22 21.25 42.71 37.30
C ASN A 22 20.72 43.68 38.37
N ARG A 23 19.82 43.22 39.24
CA ARG A 23 19.31 43.98 40.40
C ARG A 23 20.28 44.00 41.60
N TYR A 24 21.34 43.19 41.57
CA TYR A 24 22.37 43.12 42.61
C TYR A 24 23.77 43.34 41.99
N HIS A 25 24.38 44.47 42.39
CA HIS A 25 25.78 44.91 42.23
C HIS A 25 26.32 45.39 40.86
N ASN A 26 26.80 46.64 40.94
CA ASN A 26 27.76 47.38 40.11
C ASN A 26 28.88 46.53 39.53
N PHE A 27 28.85 46.24 38.22
CA PHE A 27 30.03 45.90 37.40
C PHE A 27 29.67 46.06 35.92
N GLN A 28 29.94 47.23 35.33
CA GLN A 28 29.31 47.66 34.08
C GLN A 28 29.93 47.18 32.76
N CYS A 29 31.20 46.77 32.67
CA CYS A 29 31.79 46.49 31.34
C CYS A 29 31.77 45.01 30.89
N TYR A 30 31.84 44.02 31.78
CA TYR A 30 31.99 42.61 31.37
C TYR A 30 30.66 41.89 31.00
N LYS A 31 29.50 42.44 31.39
CA LYS A 31 28.18 41.82 31.13
C LYS A 31 27.59 42.20 29.77
N GLN A 32 27.95 43.36 29.22
CA GLN A 32 27.45 43.83 27.92
C GLN A 32 27.92 42.93 26.76
N LEU A 33 29.19 42.50 26.77
CA LEU A 33 29.74 41.64 25.73
C LEU A 33 29.01 40.28 25.60
N ARG A 34 28.38 39.78 26.67
CA ARG A 34 27.59 38.54 26.63
C ARG A 34 26.22 38.75 25.99
N ILE A 35 25.56 39.87 26.25
CA ILE A 35 24.24 40.18 25.68
C ILE A 35 24.38 40.40 24.16
N TYR A 36 25.36 41.17 23.71
CA TYR A 36 25.66 41.33 22.27
C TYR A 36 26.02 40.02 21.58
N LYS A 37 26.84 39.16 22.22
CA LYS A 37 27.22 37.87 21.63
C LYS A 37 26.03 36.93 21.46
N TRP A 38 25.02 36.99 22.32
CA TRP A 38 23.81 36.17 22.21
C TRP A 38 22.72 36.77 21.32
N ILE A 39 22.70 38.09 21.17
CA ILE A 39 21.90 38.79 20.15
C ILE A 39 22.41 38.44 18.73
N ILE A 40 23.72 38.37 18.53
CA ILE A 40 24.33 37.88 17.29
C ILE A 40 23.95 36.42 17.01
N VAL A 41 23.86 35.57 18.05
CA VAL A 41 23.37 34.18 17.93
C VAL A 41 21.87 34.12 17.64
N LEU A 42 21.05 35.03 18.17
CA LEU A 42 19.63 35.19 17.83
C LEU A 42 19.44 35.58 16.35
N MET A 43 20.26 36.52 15.86
CA MET A 43 20.27 36.91 14.45
C MET A 43 20.72 35.77 13.53
N LEU A 44 21.75 35.00 13.92
CA LEU A 44 22.21 33.83 13.16
C LEU A 44 21.17 32.70 13.13
N LEU A 45 20.48 32.43 14.24
CA LEU A 45 19.42 31.41 14.30
C LEU A 45 18.14 31.80 13.54
N ALA A 46 17.82 33.10 13.48
CA ALA A 46 16.73 33.60 12.64
C ALA A 46 17.04 33.47 11.13
N ASN A 47 18.31 33.52 10.74
CA ASN A 47 18.74 33.42 9.34
C ASN A 47 18.94 31.98 8.83
N THR A 48 19.07 30.95 9.68
CA THR A 48 19.48 29.60 9.24
C THR A 48 18.40 28.53 9.30
N SER A 49 17.10 28.84 9.28
CA SER A 49 16.06 27.79 9.30
C SER A 49 14.75 28.17 8.63
N ILE A 50 14.81 28.49 7.33
CA ILE A 50 13.64 28.39 6.45
C ILE A 50 13.99 27.38 5.35
N PRO A 51 13.80 26.06 5.57
CA PRO A 51 13.68 25.15 4.43
C PRO A 51 12.35 25.45 3.76
N ALA A 52 12.44 26.01 2.55
CA ALA A 52 11.34 26.19 1.64
C ALA A 52 10.81 24.80 1.24
N ASP A 53 9.78 24.30 1.92
CA ASP A 53 8.94 23.28 1.32
C ASP A 53 7.48 23.34 1.83
N ARG A 54 6.63 23.88 0.95
CA ARG A 54 5.23 23.53 0.65
C ARG A 54 4.19 23.56 1.77
N ARG A 55 3.67 24.77 2.02
CA ARG A 55 2.26 25.26 1.99
C ARG A 55 2.21 26.50 2.89
N PRO A 56 1.46 27.56 2.51
CA PRO A 56 1.65 28.88 3.07
C PRO A 56 1.30 28.82 4.56
N ILE A 57 2.34 28.87 5.39
CA ILE A 57 2.20 29.27 6.77
C ILE A 57 1.94 30.76 6.65
N SER A 58 0.67 31.07 6.33
CA SER A 58 0.00 32.36 6.27
C SER A 58 0.95 33.54 6.27
N ASP A 59 1.03 34.25 5.14
CA ASP A 59 1.82 35.48 4.94
C ASP A 59 1.76 36.42 6.16
N GLU A 60 0.66 36.41 6.91
CA GLU A 60 0.42 37.11 8.17
C GLU A 60 1.41 36.76 9.30
N CYS A 61 1.79 35.49 9.50
CA CYS A 61 2.74 35.08 10.55
C CYS A 61 4.17 35.46 10.18
N GLU A 62 4.55 35.29 8.92
CA GLU A 62 5.84 35.74 8.38
C GLU A 62 5.95 37.28 8.43
N GLN A 63 4.86 37.98 8.09
CA GLN A 63 4.74 39.43 8.20
C GLN A 63 4.86 39.89 9.65
N THR A 64 4.10 39.30 10.58
CA THR A 64 4.16 39.65 12.01
C THR A 64 5.55 39.41 12.60
N LEU A 65 6.21 38.33 12.17
CA LEU A 65 7.58 38.01 12.61
C LEU A 65 8.61 38.96 12.00
N GLY A 66 8.38 39.45 10.78
CA GLY A 66 9.14 40.52 10.15
C GLY A 66 8.98 41.86 10.88
N GLU A 67 7.75 42.24 11.24
CA GLU A 67 7.45 43.44 12.03
C GLU A 67 8.11 43.38 13.42
N LEU A 68 8.08 42.22 14.07
CA LEU A 68 8.75 41.98 15.35
C LEU A 68 10.28 42.12 15.22
N LYS A 69 10.85 41.59 14.13
CA LYS A 69 12.29 41.69 13.84
C LYS A 69 12.72 43.14 13.68
N HIS A 70 11.97 43.93 12.91
CA HIS A 70 12.25 45.36 12.74
C HIS A 70 12.16 46.11 14.06
N THR A 71 11.12 45.84 14.86
CA THR A 71 10.96 46.49 16.16
C THR A 71 12.06 46.11 17.14
N LEU A 72 12.55 44.86 17.13
CA LEU A 72 13.71 44.44 17.92
C LEU A 72 14.99 45.16 17.49
N GLN A 73 15.19 45.33 16.19
CA GLN A 73 16.34 46.04 15.63
C GLN A 73 16.33 47.53 16.03
N ASP A 74 15.14 48.14 16.08
CA ASP A 74 14.96 49.50 16.58
C ASP A 74 15.25 49.61 18.09
N VAL A 75 14.77 48.66 18.90
CA VAL A 75 15.04 48.61 20.35
C VAL A 75 16.54 48.46 20.61
N MET A 76 17.22 47.60 19.84
CA MET A 76 18.67 47.43 19.93
C MET A 76 19.41 48.72 19.59
N THR A 77 19.05 49.36 18.49
CA THR A 77 19.68 50.62 18.05
C THR A 77 19.51 51.71 19.12
N ARG A 78 18.33 51.79 19.76
CA ARG A 78 18.06 52.72 20.87
C ARG A 78 18.87 52.41 22.13
N TYR A 79 19.06 51.12 22.44
CA TYR A 79 19.94 50.69 23.54
C TYR A 79 21.42 51.02 23.28
N ASP A 80 21.87 50.88 22.04
CA ASP A 80 23.24 51.23 21.63
C ASP A 80 23.49 52.73 21.78
N THR A 81 22.52 53.58 21.40
CA THR A 81 22.61 55.04 21.58
C THR A 81 22.56 55.46 23.06
N LEU A 82 21.76 54.76 23.88
CA LEU A 82 21.69 54.94 25.34
C LEU A 82 23.03 54.69 26.04
N HIS A 83 23.94 53.95 25.41
CA HIS A 83 25.27 53.62 25.94
C HIS A 83 26.35 54.64 25.57
N GLN A 84 26.11 55.46 24.54
CA GLN A 84 27.08 56.42 24.02
C GLN A 84 26.91 57.82 24.64
N ASP A 85 25.71 58.15 25.10
CA ASP A 85 25.39 59.46 25.67
C ASP A 85 25.60 59.50 27.20
N ALA A 86 26.28 60.55 27.71
CA ALA A 86 26.37 60.84 29.13
C ALA A 86 25.03 61.39 29.66
N LEU A 87 24.09 60.48 29.94
CA LEU A 87 22.74 60.79 30.37
C LEU A 87 22.63 60.94 31.90
N GLU A 88 21.78 61.85 32.35
CA GLU A 88 21.36 61.91 33.76
C GLU A 88 20.65 60.61 34.17
N VAL A 89 20.97 60.10 35.37
CA VAL A 89 20.54 58.79 35.89
C VAL A 89 19.02 58.60 35.79
N THR A 90 18.22 59.63 36.10
CA THR A 90 16.75 59.56 36.06
C THR A 90 16.21 59.38 34.64
N ARG A 91 16.85 59.98 33.64
CA ARG A 91 16.45 59.87 32.22
C ARG A 91 16.83 58.50 31.65
N TYR A 92 17.97 57.97 32.07
CA TYR A 92 18.39 56.62 31.72
C TYR A 92 17.43 55.54 32.25
N GLU A 93 17.01 55.65 33.52
CA GLU A 93 16.07 54.70 34.13
C GLU A 93 14.69 54.71 33.46
N GLN A 94 14.19 55.88 33.08
CA GLN A 94 12.92 56.02 32.36
C GLN A 94 12.98 55.37 30.97
N LEU A 95 14.02 55.64 30.19
CA LEU A 95 14.20 55.05 28.86
C LEU A 95 14.39 53.54 28.95
N LYS A 96 15.15 53.05 29.95
CA LYS A 96 15.31 51.63 30.21
C LYS A 96 13.96 50.96 30.54
N ALA A 97 13.16 51.56 31.43
CA ALA A 97 11.84 51.03 31.78
C ALA A 97 10.90 50.97 30.56
N GLN A 98 10.96 51.98 29.68
CA GLN A 98 10.22 51.99 28.42
C GLN A 98 10.64 50.83 27.50
N GLN A 99 11.94 50.59 27.34
CA GLN A 99 12.42 49.48 26.52
C GLN A 99 12.11 48.10 27.13
N GLU A 100 12.22 47.95 28.46
CA GLU A 100 11.83 46.73 29.17
C GLU A 100 10.33 46.44 29.00
N SER A 101 9.48 47.46 28.98
CA SER A 101 8.05 47.31 28.69
C SER A 101 7.78 46.84 27.26
N VAL A 102 8.49 47.38 26.27
CA VAL A 102 8.37 46.95 24.87
C VAL A 102 8.80 45.48 24.71
N LEU A 103 9.93 45.10 25.33
CA LEU A 103 10.40 43.71 25.33
C LEU A 103 9.41 42.75 26.01
N ALA A 104 8.79 43.16 27.12
CA ALA A 104 7.78 42.35 27.80
C ALA A 104 6.55 42.10 26.91
N GLU A 105 6.12 43.10 26.14
CA GLU A 105 4.99 42.97 25.22
C GLU A 105 5.32 42.06 24.03
N MET A 106 6.53 42.19 23.46
CA MET A 106 7.03 41.30 22.42
C MET A 106 7.04 39.83 22.85
N VAL A 107 7.48 39.56 24.08
CA VAL A 107 7.50 38.19 24.63
C VAL A 107 6.07 37.62 24.69
N ARG A 108 5.09 38.42 25.09
CA ARG A 108 3.68 37.99 25.12
C ARG A 108 3.14 37.70 23.73
N GLN A 109 3.45 38.55 22.74
CA GLN A 109 3.03 38.34 21.36
C GLN A 109 3.60 37.04 20.78
N VAL A 110 4.90 36.78 20.99
CA VAL A 110 5.54 35.52 20.56
C VAL A 110 4.91 34.30 21.24
N ASP A 111 4.61 34.39 22.53
CA ASP A 111 3.95 33.29 23.26
C ASP A 111 2.52 33.03 22.75
N ASN A 112 1.77 34.06 22.37
CA ASN A 112 0.44 33.92 21.78
C ASN A 112 0.52 33.30 20.38
N LEU A 113 1.38 33.82 19.50
CA LEU A 113 1.60 33.26 18.15
C LEU A 113 2.03 31.79 18.22
N LYS A 114 2.88 31.44 19.19
CA LYS A 114 3.25 30.05 19.46
C LYS A 114 2.03 29.20 19.79
N ARG A 115 1.18 29.63 20.71
CA ARG A 115 0.01 28.84 21.13
C ARG A 115 -0.95 28.64 19.97
N GLU A 116 -1.21 29.68 19.19
CA GLU A 116 -2.08 29.61 18.01
C GLU A 116 -1.51 28.67 16.94
N ALA A 117 -0.22 28.80 16.63
CA ALA A 117 0.45 27.90 15.71
C ALA A 117 0.37 26.44 16.19
N GLU A 118 0.65 26.18 17.48
CA GLU A 118 0.56 24.83 18.05
C GLU A 118 -0.85 24.26 18.00
N GLN A 119 -1.88 25.07 18.24
CA GLN A 119 -3.27 24.65 18.14
C GLN A 119 -3.66 24.33 16.69
N ARG A 120 -3.31 25.20 15.74
CA ARG A 120 -3.56 24.97 14.30
C ARG A 120 -2.85 23.71 13.80
N TYR A 121 -1.57 23.53 14.15
CA TYR A 121 -0.83 22.32 13.79
C TYR A 121 -1.46 21.05 14.38
N LYS A 122 -1.90 21.09 15.64
CA LYS A 122 -2.60 19.94 16.25
C LYS A 122 -3.91 19.63 15.53
N ALA A 123 -4.70 20.64 15.21
CA ALA A 123 -5.96 20.48 14.49
C ALA A 123 -5.74 19.88 13.09
N GLU A 124 -4.74 20.36 12.35
CA GLU A 124 -4.45 19.85 11.00
C GLU A 124 -3.90 18.42 11.04
N VAL A 125 -3.04 18.10 12.00
CA VAL A 125 -2.56 16.72 12.22
C VAL A 125 -3.72 15.78 12.54
N GLU A 126 -4.65 16.19 13.39
CA GLU A 126 -5.81 15.35 13.74
C GLU A 126 -6.76 15.17 12.55
N LYS A 127 -6.97 16.22 11.76
CA LYS A 127 -7.73 16.15 10.50
C LYS A 127 -7.09 15.20 9.50
N LEU A 128 -5.76 15.27 9.31
CA LEU A 128 -5.02 14.36 8.44
C LEU A 128 -5.09 12.91 8.95
N ARG A 129 -4.96 12.71 10.27
CA ARG A 129 -5.07 11.39 10.89
C ARG A 129 -6.45 10.76 10.65
N ASN A 130 -7.51 11.54 10.83
CA ASN A 130 -8.88 11.11 10.58
C ASN A 130 -9.12 10.78 9.09
N SER A 131 -8.61 11.61 8.18
CA SER A 131 -8.69 11.36 6.74
C SER A 131 -7.94 10.09 6.34
N LEU A 132 -6.74 9.87 6.89
CA LEU A 132 -5.96 8.65 6.65
C LEU A 132 -6.69 7.40 7.13
N GLN A 133 -7.28 7.44 8.33
CA GLN A 133 -8.07 6.33 8.86
C GLN A 133 -9.30 6.02 7.98
N ARG A 134 -9.99 7.05 7.49
CA ARG A 134 -11.12 6.87 6.56
C ARG A 134 -10.67 6.23 5.25
N LEU A 135 -9.53 6.66 4.69
CA LEU A 135 -8.96 6.07 3.49
C LEU A 135 -8.55 4.62 3.70
N GLN A 136 -7.91 4.29 4.82
CA GLN A 136 -7.54 2.91 5.16
C GLN A 136 -8.76 1.99 5.26
N ARG A 137 -9.84 2.45 5.90
CA ARG A 137 -11.10 1.68 5.97
C ARG A 137 -11.72 1.46 4.59
N ARG A 138 -11.77 2.49 3.75
CA ARG A 138 -12.28 2.38 2.37
C ARG A 138 -11.43 1.45 1.53
N LEU A 139 -10.11 1.49 1.68
CA LEU A 139 -9.20 0.59 0.97
C LEU A 139 -9.43 -0.86 1.41
N ALA A 140 -9.55 -1.12 2.71
CA ALA A 140 -9.83 -2.46 3.24
C ALA A 140 -11.17 -3.00 2.71
N GLU A 141 -12.22 -2.18 2.70
CA GLU A 141 -13.52 -2.60 2.17
C GLU A 141 -13.48 -2.85 0.66
N ASN A 142 -12.81 -1.99 -0.11
CA ASN A 142 -12.64 -2.20 -1.54
C ASN A 142 -11.83 -3.46 -1.87
N LEU A 143 -10.81 -3.80 -1.07
CA LEU A 143 -10.06 -5.03 -1.24
C LEU A 143 -10.95 -6.25 -0.97
N ARG A 144 -11.77 -6.20 0.08
CA ARG A 144 -12.74 -7.26 0.41
C ARG A 144 -13.73 -7.48 -0.73
N LEU A 145 -14.32 -6.41 -1.27
CA LEU A 145 -15.24 -6.49 -2.42
C LEU A 145 -14.55 -7.02 -3.68
N LEU A 146 -13.30 -6.61 -3.92
CA LEU A 146 -12.54 -7.10 -5.07
C LEU A 146 -12.24 -8.60 -4.95
N GLU A 147 -11.93 -9.10 -3.76
CA GLU A 147 -11.76 -10.53 -3.51
C GLU A 147 -13.05 -11.32 -3.75
N GLU A 148 -14.19 -10.81 -3.30
CA GLU A 148 -15.51 -11.39 -3.51
C GLU A 148 -15.86 -11.46 -5.01
N GLU A 149 -15.70 -10.35 -5.74
CA GLU A 149 -15.93 -10.29 -7.18
C GLU A 149 -15.00 -11.22 -7.95
N ARG A 150 -13.73 -11.32 -7.55
CA ARG A 150 -12.80 -12.29 -8.15
C ARG A 150 -13.29 -13.71 -7.96
N LEU A 151 -13.75 -14.06 -6.75
CA LEU A 151 -14.26 -15.39 -6.46
C LEU A 151 -15.53 -15.70 -7.27
N ILE A 152 -16.45 -14.75 -7.39
CA ILE A 152 -17.66 -14.87 -8.24
C ILE A 152 -17.27 -15.04 -9.71
N ALA A 153 -16.34 -14.25 -10.22
CA ALA A 153 -15.86 -14.34 -11.60
C ALA A 153 -15.19 -15.69 -11.87
N HIS A 154 -14.37 -16.19 -10.94
CA HIS A 154 -13.75 -17.53 -11.04
C HIS A 154 -14.81 -18.63 -11.07
N GLN A 155 -15.79 -18.60 -10.17
CA GLN A 155 -16.90 -19.58 -10.17
C GLN A 155 -17.73 -19.52 -11.46
N THR A 156 -17.97 -18.32 -11.99
CA THR A 156 -18.71 -18.11 -13.23
C THR A 156 -17.96 -18.69 -14.43
N ARG A 157 -16.64 -18.47 -14.52
CA ARG A 157 -15.79 -19.07 -15.56
C ARG A 157 -15.76 -20.60 -15.48
N ARG A 158 -15.71 -21.19 -14.28
CA ARG A 158 -15.82 -22.65 -14.09
C ARG A 158 -17.14 -23.17 -14.65
N LYS A 159 -18.27 -22.57 -14.25
CA LYS A 159 -19.60 -22.94 -14.75
C LYS A 159 -19.71 -22.79 -16.27
N LEU A 160 -19.11 -21.74 -16.83
CA LEU A 160 -19.07 -21.53 -18.27
C LEU A 160 -18.28 -22.62 -18.99
N CYS A 161 -17.11 -23.00 -18.46
CA CYS A 161 -16.31 -24.11 -18.98
C CYS A 161 -17.13 -25.40 -19.02
N VAL A 162 -17.77 -25.77 -17.91
CA VAL A 162 -18.64 -26.95 -17.82
C VAL A 162 -19.78 -26.89 -18.85
N SER A 163 -20.47 -25.75 -18.93
CA SER A 163 -21.58 -25.56 -19.87
C SER A 163 -21.15 -25.68 -21.33
N TYR A 164 -19.96 -25.17 -21.68
CA TYR A 164 -19.41 -25.33 -23.03
C TYR A 164 -19.06 -26.77 -23.35
N ILE A 165 -18.51 -27.54 -22.40
CA ILE A 165 -18.25 -28.97 -22.59
C ILE A 165 -19.58 -29.71 -22.80
N GLN A 166 -20.57 -29.50 -21.93
CA GLN A 166 -21.89 -30.13 -22.05
C GLN A 166 -22.60 -29.77 -23.36
N GLY A 167 -22.40 -28.55 -23.86
CA GLY A 167 -22.93 -28.07 -25.14
C GLY A 167 -22.10 -28.45 -26.37
N GLY A 168 -21.01 -29.21 -26.22
CA GLY A 168 -20.13 -29.62 -27.34
C GLY A 168 -19.26 -28.49 -27.92
N LYS A 169 -19.20 -27.32 -27.27
CA LYS A 169 -18.37 -26.17 -27.65
C LYS A 169 -16.94 -26.33 -27.12
N VAL A 170 -16.24 -27.31 -27.70
CA VAL A 170 -14.96 -27.83 -27.18
C VAL A 170 -13.84 -26.78 -27.20
N GLU A 171 -13.73 -26.01 -28.29
CA GLU A 171 -12.66 -25.01 -28.44
C GLU A 171 -12.85 -23.83 -27.47
N GLU A 172 -14.10 -23.38 -27.29
CA GLU A 172 -14.45 -22.35 -26.32
C GLU A 172 -14.21 -22.84 -24.89
N ALA A 173 -14.56 -24.10 -24.59
CA ALA A 173 -14.25 -24.71 -23.29
C ALA A 173 -12.73 -24.75 -23.03
N ALA A 174 -11.93 -25.19 -24.01
CA ALA A 174 -10.47 -25.25 -23.88
C ALA A 174 -9.87 -23.85 -23.67
N SER A 175 -10.35 -22.84 -24.39
CA SER A 175 -9.93 -21.44 -24.21
C SER A 175 -10.26 -20.92 -22.81
N VAL A 176 -11.48 -21.15 -22.31
CA VAL A 176 -11.87 -20.74 -20.95
C VAL A 176 -11.06 -21.48 -19.89
N PHE A 177 -10.81 -22.77 -20.10
CA PHE A 177 -10.02 -23.59 -19.18
C PHE A 177 -8.56 -23.11 -19.08
N ARG A 178 -7.91 -22.83 -20.22
CA ARG A 178 -6.56 -22.22 -20.23
C ARG A 178 -6.53 -20.90 -19.47
N ALA A 179 -7.57 -20.08 -19.62
CA ALA A 179 -7.68 -18.80 -18.91
C ALA A 179 -7.90 -18.93 -17.39
N LEU A 180 -8.23 -20.12 -16.88
CA LEU A 180 -8.28 -20.41 -15.44
C LEU A 180 -6.89 -20.74 -14.86
N ASN A 181 -5.87 -20.95 -15.70
CA ASN A 181 -4.45 -21.02 -15.34
C ASN A 181 -4.16 -21.85 -14.07
N GLY A 182 -4.67 -23.08 -14.01
CA GLY A 182 -4.44 -24.02 -12.91
C GLY A 182 -5.30 -23.81 -11.66
N SER A 183 -6.17 -22.78 -11.61
CA SER A 183 -7.12 -22.60 -10.50
C SER A 183 -8.32 -23.56 -10.54
N TYR A 184 -8.41 -24.37 -11.59
CA TYR A 184 -9.45 -25.36 -11.81
C TYR A 184 -8.81 -26.62 -12.40
N GLY A 185 -8.74 -27.69 -11.61
CA GLY A 185 -8.08 -28.93 -12.03
C GLY A 185 -8.88 -29.68 -13.10
N VAL A 186 -8.20 -30.38 -14.00
CA VAL A 186 -8.85 -31.14 -15.08
C VAL A 186 -9.77 -32.27 -14.56
N VAL A 187 -9.44 -32.84 -13.39
CA VAL A 187 -10.28 -33.82 -12.66
C VAL A 187 -11.50 -33.14 -12.01
N GLU A 188 -11.37 -31.89 -11.53
CA GLU A 188 -12.54 -31.16 -11.04
C GLU A 188 -13.51 -30.84 -12.19
N VAL A 189 -13.00 -30.48 -13.37
CA VAL A 189 -13.81 -30.31 -14.59
C VAL A 189 -14.57 -31.59 -14.91
N LEU A 190 -13.89 -32.73 -14.88
CA LEU A 190 -14.51 -34.04 -15.10
C LEU A 190 -15.69 -34.24 -14.16
N ASN A 191 -15.46 -34.12 -12.85
CA ASN A 191 -16.47 -34.37 -11.83
C ASN A 191 -17.65 -33.40 -11.94
N ASP A 192 -17.38 -32.12 -12.19
CA ASP A 192 -18.41 -31.10 -12.34
C ASP A 192 -19.25 -31.32 -13.61
N THR A 193 -18.66 -31.87 -14.67
CA THR A 193 -19.29 -32.06 -15.98
C THR A 193 -20.03 -33.40 -16.11
N TYR A 194 -19.36 -34.51 -15.77
CA TYR A 194 -19.83 -35.86 -16.03
C TYR A 194 -21.08 -36.22 -15.22
N ARG A 195 -21.02 -36.11 -13.88
CA ARG A 195 -22.15 -36.38 -12.97
C ARG A 195 -22.97 -37.66 -13.28
N GLY A 196 -22.36 -38.66 -13.91
CA GLY A 196 -23.02 -39.91 -14.33
C GLY A 196 -23.83 -39.84 -15.64
N ASP A 197 -23.80 -38.72 -16.35
CA ASP A 197 -24.43 -38.53 -17.66
C ASP A 197 -23.53 -39.11 -18.76
N ALA A 198 -24.01 -40.14 -19.45
CA ALA A 198 -23.27 -40.75 -20.56
C ALA A 198 -23.14 -39.80 -21.77
N THR A 199 -24.06 -38.85 -21.95
CA THR A 199 -24.08 -37.99 -23.14
C THR A 199 -22.90 -37.02 -23.19
N VAL A 200 -22.33 -36.68 -22.03
CA VAL A 200 -21.22 -35.72 -21.92
C VAL A 200 -19.84 -36.38 -22.03
N VAL A 201 -19.77 -37.71 -22.11
CA VAL A 201 -18.51 -38.48 -22.22
C VAL A 201 -17.76 -38.11 -23.48
N VAL A 202 -18.43 -38.13 -24.63
CA VAL A 202 -17.79 -37.78 -25.91
C VAL A 202 -17.30 -36.31 -25.91
N PRO A 203 -18.10 -35.31 -25.51
CA PRO A 203 -17.61 -33.95 -25.34
C PRO A 203 -16.42 -33.80 -24.38
N LEU A 204 -16.40 -34.53 -23.26
CA LEU A 204 -15.28 -34.54 -22.31
C LEU A 204 -14.00 -35.08 -22.94
N VAL A 205 -14.11 -36.19 -23.66
CA VAL A 205 -12.98 -36.79 -24.38
C VAL A 205 -12.43 -35.86 -25.46
N LEU A 206 -13.31 -35.19 -26.21
CA LEU A 206 -12.91 -34.18 -27.20
C LEU A 206 -12.26 -32.96 -26.54
N PHE A 207 -12.76 -32.53 -25.39
CA PHE A 207 -12.15 -31.48 -24.58
C PHE A 207 -10.72 -31.83 -24.15
N TYR A 208 -10.47 -33.04 -23.65
CA TYR A 208 -9.10 -33.46 -23.32
C TYR A 208 -8.20 -33.53 -24.55
N LYS A 209 -8.74 -33.95 -25.70
CA LYS A 209 -8.01 -33.93 -26.97
C LYS A 209 -7.63 -32.51 -27.40
N ALA A 210 -8.50 -31.53 -27.20
CA ALA A 210 -8.21 -30.11 -27.50
C ALA A 210 -7.14 -29.51 -26.57
N LEU A 211 -6.89 -30.12 -25.41
CA LEU A 211 -5.84 -29.75 -24.47
C LEU A 211 -4.51 -30.51 -24.68
N ARG A 212 -4.37 -31.30 -25.76
CA ARG A 212 -3.18 -32.15 -25.97
C ARG A 212 -1.85 -31.39 -25.95
N ASP A 213 -1.82 -30.18 -26.51
CA ASP A 213 -0.58 -29.39 -26.60
C ASP A 213 -0.12 -28.92 -25.20
N ASP A 214 -1.05 -28.89 -24.24
CA ASP A 214 -0.83 -28.52 -22.84
C ASP A 214 -1.01 -29.74 -21.90
N ALA A 215 -0.97 -30.97 -22.43
CA ALA A 215 -1.36 -32.19 -21.71
C ALA A 215 -0.55 -32.42 -20.42
N GLN A 216 0.76 -32.19 -20.46
CA GLN A 216 1.64 -32.29 -19.29
C GLN A 216 1.29 -31.23 -18.23
N ALA A 217 1.04 -29.99 -18.66
CA ALA A 217 0.76 -28.87 -17.76
C ALA A 217 -0.59 -29.04 -17.04
N PHE A 218 -1.61 -29.51 -17.76
CA PHE A 218 -2.94 -29.74 -17.20
C PHE A 218 -3.17 -31.14 -16.67
N ARG A 219 -2.17 -32.04 -16.80
CA ARG A 219 -2.24 -33.45 -16.39
C ARG A 219 -3.48 -34.17 -16.94
N THR A 220 -3.76 -34.03 -18.24
CA THR A 220 -4.95 -34.60 -18.88
C THR A 220 -5.08 -36.12 -18.72
N ILE A 221 -3.96 -36.84 -18.55
CA ILE A 221 -3.95 -38.27 -18.20
C ILE A 221 -4.68 -38.58 -16.88
N ASP A 222 -4.58 -37.72 -15.86
CA ASP A 222 -5.29 -37.93 -14.59
C ASP A 222 -6.81 -37.92 -14.81
N ALA A 223 -7.30 -37.01 -15.66
CA ALA A 223 -8.72 -36.95 -16.01
C ALA A 223 -9.16 -38.13 -16.89
N LEU A 224 -8.32 -38.61 -17.81
CA LEU A 224 -8.66 -39.76 -18.65
C LEU A 224 -8.73 -41.06 -17.84
N GLU A 225 -7.80 -41.28 -16.91
CA GLU A 225 -7.84 -42.42 -15.98
C GLU A 225 -9.07 -42.35 -15.07
N GLU A 226 -9.37 -41.17 -14.53
CA GLU A 226 -10.52 -40.97 -13.67
C GLU A 226 -11.84 -41.15 -14.44
N LEU A 227 -11.92 -40.66 -15.69
CA LEU A 227 -13.08 -40.88 -16.56
C LEU A 227 -13.26 -42.37 -16.85
N TYR A 228 -12.18 -43.09 -17.18
CA TYR A 228 -12.24 -44.55 -17.37
C TYR A 228 -12.81 -45.24 -16.13
N ARG A 229 -12.28 -44.91 -14.95
CA ARG A 229 -12.71 -45.47 -13.67
C ARG A 229 -14.19 -45.22 -13.41
N GLN A 230 -14.67 -44.01 -13.65
CA GLN A 230 -16.08 -43.65 -13.44
C GLN A 230 -17.01 -44.32 -14.46
N LEU A 231 -16.58 -44.47 -15.72
CA LEU A 231 -17.35 -45.20 -16.74
C LEU A 231 -17.47 -46.69 -16.43
N GLU A 232 -16.38 -47.29 -15.94
CA GLU A 232 -16.37 -48.70 -15.52
C GLU A 232 -17.29 -48.91 -14.32
N GLN A 233 -17.22 -48.05 -13.30
CA GLN A 233 -18.07 -48.12 -12.11
C GLN A 233 -19.56 -47.94 -12.42
N ASN A 234 -19.89 -47.10 -13.41
CA ASN A 234 -21.27 -46.84 -13.79
C ASN A 234 -21.80 -47.82 -14.85
N ASN A 235 -21.01 -48.83 -15.27
CA ASN A 235 -21.34 -49.70 -16.41
C ASN A 235 -21.63 -48.95 -17.72
N GLN A 236 -21.01 -47.78 -17.91
CA GLN A 236 -21.15 -46.91 -19.09
C GLN A 236 -19.98 -47.08 -20.08
N LEU A 237 -19.04 -47.99 -19.78
CA LEU A 237 -17.90 -48.30 -20.62
C LEU A 237 -18.28 -49.20 -21.81
N ASP A 238 -19.03 -48.63 -22.74
CA ASP A 238 -19.45 -49.30 -23.98
C ASP A 238 -18.43 -49.15 -25.12
N ARG A 239 -18.73 -49.74 -26.28
CA ARG A 239 -17.84 -49.72 -27.44
C ARG A 239 -17.62 -48.30 -27.98
N VAL A 240 -18.62 -47.43 -27.90
CA VAL A 240 -18.53 -46.06 -28.42
C VAL A 240 -17.62 -45.24 -27.52
N HIS A 241 -17.87 -45.23 -26.21
CA HIS A 241 -17.05 -44.50 -25.25
C HIS A 241 -15.60 -45.00 -25.22
N CYS A 242 -15.38 -46.33 -25.20
CA CYS A 242 -14.02 -46.88 -25.29
C CYS A 242 -13.31 -46.44 -26.57
N ARG A 243 -14.02 -46.43 -27.70
CA ARG A 243 -13.46 -46.07 -29.00
C ARG A 243 -13.04 -44.61 -29.02
N GLU A 244 -13.90 -43.71 -28.55
CA GLU A 244 -13.59 -42.28 -28.50
C GLU A 244 -12.40 -42.00 -27.57
N MET A 245 -12.36 -42.60 -26.38
CA MET A 245 -11.22 -42.48 -25.46
C MET A 245 -9.92 -43.02 -26.09
N PHE A 246 -9.99 -44.17 -26.77
CA PHE A 246 -8.83 -44.75 -27.43
C PHE A 246 -8.28 -43.82 -28.52
N PHE A 247 -9.15 -43.20 -29.32
CA PHE A 247 -8.73 -42.28 -30.37
C PHE A 247 -8.21 -40.94 -29.84
N SER A 248 -8.70 -40.44 -28.71
CA SER A 248 -8.17 -39.21 -28.10
C SER A 248 -6.78 -39.41 -27.52
N MET A 249 -6.47 -40.63 -27.07
CA MET A 249 -5.17 -41.00 -26.52
C MET A 249 -4.10 -41.28 -27.57
N ASN A 250 -4.47 -41.46 -28.83
CA ASN A 250 -3.50 -41.70 -29.89
C ASN A 250 -2.52 -40.52 -29.96
N THR A 251 -1.21 -40.80 -29.95
CA THR A 251 -0.10 -39.83 -29.90
C THR A 251 0.00 -38.97 -28.63
N LEU A 252 -0.87 -39.19 -27.62
CA LEU A 252 -0.86 -38.39 -26.39
C LEU A 252 0.47 -38.53 -25.63
N ASP A 253 1.13 -39.68 -25.70
CA ASP A 253 2.41 -39.94 -25.05
C ASP A 253 3.53 -39.01 -25.54
N THR A 254 3.44 -38.50 -26.78
CA THR A 254 4.41 -37.55 -27.33
C THR A 254 4.36 -36.16 -26.69
N TYR A 255 3.26 -35.84 -25.99
CA TYR A 255 3.06 -34.57 -25.29
C TYR A 255 3.47 -34.63 -23.81
N TYR A 256 3.91 -35.78 -23.34
CA TYR A 256 4.43 -35.97 -21.98
C TYR A 256 5.95 -36.08 -22.00
N THR A 257 6.59 -35.41 -21.04
CA THR A 257 8.05 -35.45 -20.87
C THR A 257 8.46 -36.25 -19.64
N VAL A 258 7.55 -36.40 -18.67
CA VAL A 258 7.77 -37.18 -17.45
C VAL A 258 7.59 -38.67 -17.76
N PRO A 259 8.62 -39.53 -17.56
CA PRO A 259 8.56 -40.94 -17.91
C PRO A 259 7.42 -41.71 -17.22
N GLU A 260 7.08 -41.33 -15.99
CA GLU A 260 5.97 -41.92 -15.23
C GLU A 260 4.62 -41.65 -15.92
N ASP A 261 4.38 -40.42 -16.37
CA ASP A 261 3.15 -40.07 -17.08
C ASP A 261 3.09 -40.73 -18.46
N VAL A 262 4.22 -40.83 -19.17
CA VAL A 262 4.31 -41.57 -20.43
C VAL A 262 3.93 -43.05 -20.23
N ALA A 263 4.42 -43.67 -19.15
CA ALA A 263 4.06 -45.05 -18.81
C ALA A 263 2.57 -45.19 -18.50
N ARG A 264 1.98 -44.24 -17.78
CA ARG A 264 0.54 -44.19 -17.49
C ARG A 264 -0.32 -44.06 -18.74
N VAL A 265 0.03 -43.15 -19.65
CA VAL A 265 -0.65 -43.02 -20.97
C VAL A 265 -0.60 -44.34 -21.73
N ARG A 266 0.56 -44.99 -21.80
CA ARG A 266 0.70 -46.28 -22.49
C ARG A 266 -0.09 -47.40 -21.82
N ALA A 267 -0.09 -47.45 -20.50
CA ALA A 267 -0.85 -48.45 -19.75
C ALA A 267 -2.36 -48.31 -19.99
N LEU A 268 -2.90 -47.09 -19.85
CA LEU A 268 -4.32 -46.83 -20.11
C LEU A 268 -4.69 -47.12 -21.58
N PHE A 269 -3.80 -46.79 -22.52
CA PHE A 269 -4.00 -47.12 -23.95
C PHE A 269 -4.11 -48.64 -24.19
N GLN A 270 -3.25 -49.44 -23.54
CA GLN A 270 -3.32 -50.90 -23.62
C GLN A 270 -4.60 -51.45 -23.00
N THR A 271 -5.02 -50.93 -21.84
CA THR A 271 -6.27 -51.31 -21.18
C THR A 271 -7.48 -51.06 -22.09
N LEU A 272 -7.57 -49.87 -22.69
CA LEU A 272 -8.64 -49.53 -23.64
C LEU A 272 -8.63 -50.44 -24.87
N MET A 273 -7.45 -50.79 -25.40
CA MET A 273 -7.32 -51.69 -26.54
C MET A 273 -7.84 -53.10 -26.23
N LEU A 274 -7.46 -53.66 -25.07
CA LEU A 274 -7.95 -54.96 -24.62
C LEU A 274 -9.47 -54.93 -24.44
N ARG A 275 -9.98 -53.89 -23.79
CA ARG A 275 -11.42 -53.74 -23.55
C ARG A 275 -12.21 -53.62 -24.85
N LEU A 276 -11.71 -52.87 -25.83
CA LEU A 276 -12.32 -52.78 -27.16
C LEU A 276 -12.41 -54.15 -27.85
N ARG A 277 -11.36 -54.99 -27.73
CA ARG A 277 -11.35 -56.35 -28.29
C ARG A 277 -12.42 -57.24 -27.65
N GLU A 278 -12.54 -57.21 -26.33
CA GLU A 278 -13.57 -57.97 -25.59
C GLU A 278 -14.99 -57.55 -26.00
N LEU A 279 -15.22 -56.25 -26.16
CA LEU A 279 -16.51 -55.72 -26.59
C LEU A 279 -16.82 -56.04 -28.05
N THR A 280 -15.81 -56.26 -28.90
CA THR A 280 -16.00 -56.74 -30.27
C THR A 280 -16.26 -58.24 -30.35
N SER A 281 -15.65 -59.06 -29.49
CA SER A 281 -15.80 -60.52 -29.54
C SER A 281 -17.12 -61.03 -28.94
N LYS A 282 -17.78 -60.25 -28.08
CA LYS A 282 -19.11 -60.59 -27.50
C LYS A 282 -20.29 -60.46 -28.48
N ARG A 283 -20.04 -60.14 -29.75
CA ARG A 283 -21.07 -59.87 -30.76
C ARG A 283 -21.18 -60.96 -31.84
N ASP A 284 -20.34 -61.98 -31.76
CA ASP A 284 -20.43 -63.23 -32.54
C ASP A 284 -20.99 -64.36 -31.66
#